data_AF-A0A6A4X076-F1
#
_entry.id   AF-A0A6A4X076-F1
#
_cell.length_a   1.000
_cell.length_b   1.000
_cell.length_c   1.000
_cell.angle_alpha   90.00
_cell.angle_beta   90.00
_cell.angle_gamma   90.00
#
_symmetry.space_group_name_H-M   'P 1'
#
loop_
_entity.id
_entity.type
_entity.pdbx_description
1 polymer ?
#
loop_
_entity_poly.entity_id
_entity_poly.type
_entity_poly.pdbx_seq_one_letter_code
_entity_poly.pdbx_strand_id
1 'polypeptide(L)'
;MSFGTRISDYIYNRRDPRLHDCALLLQNYVQAQQQQISILERSLADMARNFGQREQALLGQIRDLTHQLSRLAAEKVGPWEMGKGWVRGSCLGPMLYNIASIGAACYVPSEVNGSLVRMARYADDTQLVVSGPKERLPGIQTALEGVLDTLATYFLQNGMKINAAKTEMMLSVPLLLRLLLRLLLLLLLLRLLLLLLLLLLLLLLRLLWLRLLLRQTWRAAGVR
;
A
#
# COMPACT_ATOMS: atom_id res chain seq x y z
N MET A 1 24.97 9.42 22.21
CA MET A 1 25.69 10.71 22.26
C MET A 1 24.69 11.82 21.91
N SER A 2 24.39 12.69 22.88
CA SER A 2 23.28 13.65 22.85
C SER A 2 23.58 14.86 21.94
N PHE A 3 22.68 15.12 20.99
CA PHE A 3 22.71 16.30 20.12
C PHE A 3 22.30 17.60 20.84
N GLY A 4 21.73 17.50 22.05
CA GLY A 4 21.14 18.63 22.78
C GLY A 4 22.12 19.50 23.55
N THR A 5 23.29 19.00 23.94
CA THR A 5 24.21 19.72 24.83
C THR A 5 25.01 20.85 24.17
N ARG A 6 25.16 20.87 22.84
CA ARG A 6 25.99 21.89 22.16
C ARG A 6 25.26 23.19 21.80
N ILE A 7 23.93 23.21 21.81
CA ILE A 7 23.16 24.43 21.48
C ILE A 7 23.03 25.35 22.71
N SER A 8 23.03 24.80 23.93
CA SER A 8 22.90 25.57 25.17
C SER A 8 24.08 26.52 25.40
N ASP A 9 25.30 26.10 25.04
CA ASP A 9 26.51 26.87 25.34
C ASP A 9 26.69 28.08 24.40
N TYR A 10 26.09 28.04 23.21
CA TYR A 10 26.23 29.13 22.23
C TYR A 10 25.24 30.29 22.48
N ILE A 11 24.11 30.04 23.15
CA ILE A 11 23.06 31.05 23.41
C ILE A 11 23.33 31.82 24.72
N TYR A 12 24.04 31.23 25.67
CA TYR A 12 24.22 31.82 27.01
C TYR A 12 25.20 33.00 27.10
N ASN A 13 25.95 33.32 26.02
CA ASN A 13 27.01 34.33 26.07
C ASN A 13 26.61 35.73 25.54
N ARG A 14 25.33 35.96 25.21
CA ARG A 14 24.78 37.31 24.99
C ARG A 14 23.63 37.57 25.96
N ARG A 15 23.80 38.56 26.84
CA ARG A 15 22.78 39.04 27.81
C ARG A 15 21.64 39.77 27.11
N ASP A 16 20.96 39.12 26.19
CA ASP A 16 19.68 39.62 25.67
C ASP A 16 18.55 38.92 26.41
N PRO A 17 17.82 39.60 27.31
CA PRO A 17 16.75 38.98 28.10
C PRO A 17 15.66 38.34 27.23
N ARG A 18 15.49 38.78 25.98
CA ARG A 18 14.53 38.19 25.04
C ARG A 18 14.93 36.80 24.53
N LEU A 19 16.24 36.52 24.44
CA LEU A 19 16.74 35.21 24.04
C LEU A 19 16.60 34.16 25.15
N HIS A 20 16.62 34.60 26.42
CA HIS A 20 16.40 33.71 27.57
C HIS A 20 14.96 33.16 27.60
N ASP A 21 13.98 34.03 27.37
CA ASP A 21 12.57 33.61 27.30
C ASP A 21 12.31 32.66 26.13
N CYS A 22 12.93 32.91 24.97
CA CYS A 22 12.85 31.99 23.82
C CYS A 22 13.51 30.64 24.11
N ALA A 23 14.64 30.61 24.81
CA ALA A 23 15.31 29.37 25.20
C ALA A 23 14.48 28.54 26.18
N LEU A 24 13.85 29.19 27.17
CA LEU A 24 12.93 28.55 28.11
C LEU A 24 11.68 27.99 27.40
N LEU A 25 11.11 28.75 26.45
CA LEU A 25 9.97 28.27 25.66
C LEU A 25 10.34 27.05 24.79
N LEU A 26 11.50 27.07 24.14
CA LEU A 26 12.00 25.92 23.38
C LEU A 26 12.26 24.72 24.28
N GLN A 27 12.84 24.92 25.45
CA GLN A 27 13.09 23.85 26.41
C GLN A 27 11.80 23.22 26.93
N ASN A 28 10.80 24.05 27.27
CA ASN A 28 9.47 23.57 27.69
C ASN A 28 8.75 22.83 26.56
N TYR A 29 8.86 23.31 25.32
CA TYR A 29 8.29 22.64 24.15
C TYR A 29 8.93 21.26 23.91
N VAL A 30 10.26 21.17 23.99
CA VAL A 30 11.00 19.91 23.84
C VAL A 30 10.63 18.93 24.95
N GLN A 31 10.52 19.39 26.20
CA GLN A 31 10.09 18.53 27.32
C GLN A 31 8.65 18.03 27.14
N ALA A 32 7.73 18.88 26.69
CA ALA A 32 6.35 18.49 26.41
C ALA A 32 6.27 17.44 25.29
N GLN A 33 7.06 17.59 24.21
CA GLN A 33 7.17 16.60 23.14
C GLN A 33 7.74 15.26 23.64
N GLN A 34 8.79 15.30 24.46
CA GLN A 34 9.39 14.09 25.04
C GLN A 34 8.39 13.32 25.92
N GLN A 35 7.56 14.04 26.66
CA GLN A 35 6.52 13.44 27.49
C GLN A 35 5.43 12.78 26.64
N GLN A 36 4.99 13.42 25.54
CA GLN A 36 4.02 12.84 24.61
C GLN A 36 4.55 11.56 23.94
N ILE A 37 5.81 11.55 23.51
CA ILE A 37 6.46 10.36 22.93
C ILE A 37 6.46 9.21 23.94
N SER A 38 6.81 9.48 25.21
CA SER A 38 6.85 8.44 26.24
C SER A 38 5.46 7.84 26.56
N ILE A 39 4.38 8.62 26.41
CA ILE A 39 3.00 8.15 26.58
C ILE A 39 2.60 7.25 25.40
N LEU A 40 2.96 7.64 24.17
CA LEU A 40 2.69 6.85 22.97
C LEU A 40 3.43 5.52 22.99
N GLU A 41 4.70 5.48 23.40
CA GLU A 41 5.47 4.24 23.52
C GLU A 41 4.86 3.26 24.52
N ARG A 42 4.40 3.75 25.68
CA ARG A 42 3.69 2.92 26.67
C ARG A 42 2.37 2.40 26.12
N SER A 43 1.59 3.25 25.46
CA SER A 43 0.32 2.85 24.83
C SER A 43 0.53 1.81 23.73
N LEU A 44 1.58 1.96 22.92
CA LEU A 44 1.96 0.99 21.88
C LEU A 44 2.40 -0.34 22.48
N ALA A 45 3.20 -0.31 23.56
CA ALA A 45 3.64 -1.51 24.27
C ALA A 45 2.47 -2.24 24.96
N ASP A 46 1.50 -1.50 25.52
CA ASP A 46 0.29 -2.07 26.11
C ASP A 46 -0.65 -2.64 25.03
N MET A 47 -0.79 -1.97 23.89
CA MET A 47 -1.51 -2.51 22.73
C MET A 47 -0.84 -3.78 22.19
N ALA A 48 0.49 -3.82 22.07
CA ALA A 48 1.22 -5.00 21.63
C ALA A 48 1.08 -6.19 22.60
N ARG A 49 1.14 -5.93 23.92
CA ARG A 49 0.89 -6.95 24.96
C ARG A 49 -0.54 -7.47 24.94
N ASN A 50 -1.52 -6.57 24.83
CA ASN A 50 -2.94 -6.94 24.74
C ASN A 50 -3.24 -7.69 23.44
N PHE A 51 -2.58 -7.33 22.34
CA PHE A 51 -2.70 -8.04 21.06
C PHE A 51 -2.13 -9.45 21.19
N GLY A 52 -0.93 -9.62 21.75
CA GLY A 52 -0.32 -10.94 21.97
C GLY A 52 -1.14 -11.84 22.90
N GLN A 53 -1.73 -11.30 23.98
CA GLN A 53 -2.61 -12.08 24.87
C GLN A 53 -3.94 -12.45 24.19
N ARG A 54 -4.54 -11.54 23.42
CA ARG A 54 -5.76 -11.82 22.65
C ARG A 54 -5.51 -12.81 21.53
N GLU A 55 -4.36 -12.73 20.87
CA GLU A 55 -3.93 -13.66 19.84
C GLU A 55 -3.70 -15.06 20.43
N GLN A 56 -3.02 -15.18 21.57
CA GLN A 56 -2.86 -16.47 22.25
C GLN A 56 -4.20 -17.06 22.72
N ALA A 57 -5.12 -16.23 23.23
CA ALA A 57 -6.46 -16.67 23.61
C ALA A 57 -7.29 -17.11 22.39
N LEU A 58 -7.22 -16.36 21.29
CA LEU A 58 -7.86 -16.72 20.01
C LEU A 58 -7.28 -18.00 19.43
N LEU A 59 -5.95 -18.18 19.44
CA LEU A 59 -5.31 -19.41 19.00
C LEU A 59 -5.73 -20.61 19.86
N GLY A 60 -5.89 -20.41 21.18
CA GLY A 60 -6.46 -21.43 22.08
C GLY A 60 -7.90 -21.81 21.70
N GLN A 61 -8.77 -20.82 21.51
CA GLN A 61 -10.16 -21.05 21.09
C GLN A 61 -10.26 -21.69 19.70
N ILE A 62 -9.44 -21.27 18.74
CA ILE A 62 -9.34 -21.87 17.40
C ILE A 62 -8.90 -23.33 17.50
N ARG A 63 -7.93 -23.64 18.37
CA ARG A 63 -7.45 -25.01 18.58
C ARG A 63 -8.54 -25.90 19.17
N ASP A 64 -9.29 -25.40 20.16
CA ASP A 64 -10.43 -26.12 20.74
C ASP A 64 -11.56 -26.34 19.74
N LEU A 65 -11.93 -25.30 18.97
CA LEU A 65 -12.91 -25.40 17.89
C LEU A 65 -12.46 -26.38 16.80
N THR A 66 -11.18 -26.38 16.45
CA THR A 66 -10.61 -27.33 15.49
C THR A 66 -10.75 -28.76 16.02
N HIS A 67 -10.45 -28.99 17.30
CA HIS A 67 -10.63 -30.30 17.93
C HIS A 67 -12.10 -30.75 17.97
N GLN A 68 -13.02 -29.85 18.30
CA GLN A 68 -14.46 -30.14 18.32
C GLN A 68 -14.99 -30.46 16.92
N LEU A 69 -14.59 -29.70 15.91
CA LEU A 69 -14.95 -29.95 14.52
C LEU A 69 -14.37 -31.25 13.99
N SER A 70 -13.13 -31.60 14.36
CA SER A 70 -12.55 -32.91 14.02
C SER A 70 -13.33 -34.08 14.64
N ARG A 71 -13.82 -33.94 15.89
CA ARG A 71 -14.66 -34.97 16.54
C ARG A 71 -16.03 -35.10 15.83
N LEU A 72 -16.68 -33.99 15.53
CA LEU A 72 -17.99 -33.99 14.84
C LEU A 72 -17.88 -34.50 13.40
N ALA A 73 -16.79 -34.20 12.70
CA ALA A 73 -16.52 -34.73 11.36
C ALA A 73 -16.28 -36.25 11.38
N ALA A 74 -15.61 -36.77 12.42
CA ALA A 74 -15.38 -38.20 12.61
C ALA A 74 -16.66 -38.98 12.96
N GLU A 75 -17.65 -38.33 13.58
CA GLU A 75 -18.89 -38.98 14.03
C GLU A 75 -19.96 -39.08 12.93
N LYS A 76 -19.95 -38.18 11.93
CA LYS A 76 -21.01 -38.11 10.90
C LYS A 76 -20.62 -38.56 9.48
N VAL A 77 -19.34 -38.79 9.21
CA VAL A 77 -18.87 -39.20 7.89
C VAL A 77 -18.23 -40.57 8.04
N GLY A 78 -18.84 -41.60 7.42
CA GLY A 78 -18.21 -42.92 7.30
C GLY A 78 -16.80 -42.83 6.70
N PRO A 79 -15.99 -43.91 6.73
CA PRO A 79 -14.56 -43.86 6.47
C PRO A 79 -14.25 -43.54 5.00
N TRP A 80 -14.34 -42.27 4.65
CA TRP A 80 -13.70 -41.71 3.47
C TRP A 80 -12.29 -41.37 3.90
N GLU A 81 -11.34 -42.24 3.55
CA GLU A 81 -9.91 -41.96 3.63
C GLU A 81 -9.58 -40.77 2.72
N MET A 82 -9.87 -39.55 3.18
CA MET A 82 -9.37 -38.33 2.56
C MET A 82 -7.91 -38.16 2.97
N GLY A 83 -7.04 -38.99 2.37
CA GLY A 83 -5.63 -39.10 2.71
C GLY A 83 -4.80 -37.82 2.52
N LYS A 84 -5.35 -36.75 1.93
CA LYS A 84 -4.80 -35.37 1.90
C LYS A 84 -5.77 -34.42 1.21
N GLY A 85 -6.13 -33.30 1.86
CA GLY A 85 -6.88 -32.19 1.27
C GLY A 85 -8.18 -31.86 1.99
N TRP A 86 -8.68 -30.65 1.74
CA TRP A 86 -9.97 -30.15 2.28
C TRP A 86 -11.08 -30.39 1.27
N VAL A 87 -12.31 -30.62 1.75
CA VAL A 87 -13.50 -30.72 0.88
C VAL A 87 -13.73 -29.37 0.21
N ARG A 88 -13.60 -29.33 -1.12
CA ARG A 88 -13.98 -28.14 -1.91
C ARG A 88 -15.45 -27.83 -1.69
N GLY A 89 -15.78 -26.57 -1.42
CA GLY A 89 -17.14 -26.13 -1.09
C GLY A 89 -17.46 -26.06 0.41
N SER A 90 -16.52 -26.46 1.27
CA SER A 90 -16.65 -26.17 2.71
C SER A 90 -16.48 -24.67 2.98
N CYS A 91 -17.41 -24.10 3.75
CA CYS A 91 -17.31 -22.71 4.23
C CYS A 91 -16.11 -22.48 5.17
N LEU A 92 -15.59 -23.55 5.80
CA LEU A 92 -14.44 -23.49 6.70
C LEU A 92 -13.10 -23.68 5.97
N GLY A 93 -13.11 -24.23 4.74
CA GLY A 93 -11.90 -24.50 3.97
C GLY A 93 -10.97 -23.28 3.83
N PRO A 94 -11.48 -22.11 3.39
CA PRO A 94 -10.67 -20.90 3.27
C PRO A 94 -10.08 -20.41 4.60
N MET A 95 -10.84 -20.51 5.70
CA MET A 95 -10.39 -20.10 7.03
C MET A 95 -9.28 -21.01 7.55
N LEU A 96 -9.46 -22.33 7.45
CA LEU A 96 -8.47 -23.32 7.89
C LEU A 96 -7.19 -23.25 7.05
N TYR A 97 -7.30 -22.97 5.74
CA TYR A 97 -6.15 -22.70 4.90
C TYR A 97 -5.36 -21.46 5.36
N ASN A 98 -6.06 -20.36 5.67
CA ASN A 98 -5.42 -19.15 6.16
C ASN A 98 -4.69 -19.39 7.49
N ILE A 99 -5.28 -20.15 8.41
CA ILE A 99 -4.63 -20.53 9.68
C ILE A 99 -3.41 -21.41 9.43
N ALA A 100 -3.55 -22.48 8.64
CA ALA A 100 -2.47 -23.42 8.37
C ALA A 100 -1.26 -22.76 7.69
N SER A 101 -1.51 -21.71 6.90
CA SER A 101 -0.47 -21.01 6.16
C SER A 101 -0.05 -19.68 6.78
N ILE A 102 -0.60 -19.27 7.92
CA ILE A 102 -0.32 -17.94 8.52
C ILE A 102 1.18 -17.74 8.80
N GLY A 103 1.87 -18.83 9.15
CA GLY A 103 3.30 -18.83 9.43
C GLY A 103 4.18 -18.43 8.25
N ALA A 104 3.70 -18.52 7.01
CA ALA A 104 4.49 -18.16 5.82
C ALA A 104 5.05 -16.73 5.90
N ALA A 105 4.30 -15.80 6.50
CA ALA A 105 4.73 -14.41 6.65
C ALA A 105 5.95 -14.24 7.55
N CYS A 106 6.16 -15.15 8.51
CA CYS A 106 7.32 -15.13 9.41
C CYS A 106 8.61 -15.60 8.71
N TYR A 107 8.50 -16.33 7.60
CA TYR A 107 9.65 -16.80 6.82
C TYR A 107 10.11 -15.80 5.76
N VAL A 108 9.29 -14.80 5.44
CA VAL A 108 9.64 -13.75 4.49
C VAL A 108 10.35 -12.62 5.24
N PRO A 109 11.65 -12.38 4.99
CA PRO A 109 12.35 -11.26 5.60
C PRO A 109 11.73 -9.95 5.14
N SER A 110 11.68 -8.94 6.01
CA SER A 110 11.19 -7.60 5.64
C SER A 110 12.13 -6.86 4.67
N GLU A 111 13.40 -7.27 4.60
CA GLU A 111 14.43 -6.65 3.77
C GLU A 111 15.46 -7.70 3.32
N VAL A 112 15.87 -7.65 2.05
CA VAL A 112 16.92 -8.50 1.48
C VAL A 112 17.84 -7.64 0.62
N ASN A 113 19.14 -7.63 0.91
CA ASN A 113 20.14 -6.87 0.16
C ASN A 113 19.82 -5.36 0.02
N GLY A 114 19.24 -4.75 1.07
CA GLY A 114 18.82 -3.34 1.03
C GLY A 114 17.51 -3.10 0.27
N SER A 115 16.81 -4.15 -0.18
CA SER A 115 15.53 -4.06 -0.87
C SER A 115 14.40 -4.44 0.07
N LEU A 116 13.38 -3.58 0.16
CA LEU A 116 12.22 -3.80 1.01
C LEU A 116 11.33 -4.87 0.39
N VAL A 117 10.96 -5.87 1.18
CA VAL A 117 10.11 -6.99 0.79
C VAL A 117 8.75 -6.84 1.49
N ARG A 118 7.67 -7.00 0.72
CA ARG A 118 6.30 -7.00 1.23
C ARG A 118 5.57 -8.21 0.65
N MET A 119 4.80 -8.88 1.48
CA MET A 119 3.96 -9.98 1.07
C MET A 119 2.51 -9.69 1.42
N ALA A 120 1.61 -9.97 0.49
CA ALA A 120 0.17 -9.97 0.70
C ALA A 120 -0.37 -11.34 0.29
N ARG A 121 -1.34 -11.85 1.04
CA ARG A 121 -1.91 -13.18 0.81
C ARG A 121 -3.42 -13.14 0.91
N TYR A 122 -4.07 -13.87 0.03
CA TYR A 122 -5.51 -14.08 0.04
C TYR A 122 -5.81 -15.49 -0.42
N ALA A 123 -6.27 -16.35 0.49
CA ALA A 123 -6.37 -17.78 0.24
C ALA A 123 -5.04 -18.33 -0.32
N ASP A 124 -5.08 -19.16 -1.36
CA ASP A 124 -3.89 -19.75 -1.99
C ASP A 124 -3.05 -18.76 -2.81
N ASP A 125 -3.59 -17.58 -3.14
CA ASP A 125 -2.86 -16.56 -3.86
C ASP A 125 -1.90 -15.79 -2.95
N THR A 126 -0.64 -15.73 -3.37
CA THR A 126 0.43 -15.02 -2.66
C THR A 126 1.08 -14.01 -3.60
N GLN A 127 1.00 -12.74 -3.23
CA GLN A 127 1.66 -11.65 -3.93
C GLN A 127 2.90 -11.23 -3.15
N LEU A 128 4.02 -11.13 -3.86
CA LEU A 128 5.29 -10.71 -3.30
C LEU A 128 5.78 -9.47 -4.06
N VAL A 129 6.19 -8.46 -3.30
CA VAL A 129 6.72 -7.21 -3.85
C VAL A 129 8.09 -6.98 -3.24
N VAL A 130 9.11 -6.94 -4.09
CA VAL A 130 10.46 -6.52 -3.71
C VAL A 130 10.71 -5.17 -4.35
N SER A 131 11.09 -4.19 -3.53
CA SER A 131 11.22 -2.80 -3.95
C SER A 131 12.59 -2.24 -3.58
N GLY A 132 13.15 -1.42 -4.46
CA GLY A 132 14.46 -0.82 -4.31
C GLY A 132 14.77 0.21 -5.40
N PRO A 133 15.93 0.87 -5.33
CA PRO A 133 16.36 1.82 -6.35
C PRO A 133 16.55 1.13 -7.72
N LYS A 134 16.21 1.83 -8.81
CA LYS A 134 16.23 1.28 -10.17
C LYS A 134 17.63 0.82 -10.59
N GLU A 135 18.66 1.46 -10.08
CA GLU A 135 20.06 1.13 -10.35
C GLU A 135 20.44 -0.25 -9.81
N ARG A 136 19.64 -0.81 -8.88
CA ARG A 136 19.84 -2.12 -8.26
C ARG A 136 18.88 -3.19 -8.78
N LEU A 137 18.29 -3.02 -9.98
CA LEU A 137 17.39 -4.02 -10.57
C LEU A 137 17.95 -5.46 -10.54
N PRO A 138 19.22 -5.73 -10.88
CA PRO A 138 19.78 -7.08 -10.76
C PRO A 138 19.74 -7.60 -9.31
N GLY A 139 20.06 -6.75 -8.34
CA GLY A 139 20.00 -7.10 -6.91
C GLY A 139 18.58 -7.34 -6.41
N ILE A 140 17.60 -6.59 -6.93
CA ILE A 140 16.17 -6.79 -6.64
C ILE A 140 15.70 -8.13 -7.21
N GLN A 141 16.14 -8.50 -8.41
CA GLN A 141 15.83 -9.79 -9.01
C GLN A 141 16.39 -10.94 -8.16
N THR A 142 17.67 -10.89 -7.80
CA THR A 142 18.29 -11.90 -6.93
C THR A 142 17.61 -11.97 -5.55
N ALA A 143 17.20 -10.82 -4.99
CA ALA A 143 16.44 -10.79 -3.74
C ALA A 143 15.05 -11.45 -3.90
N LEU A 144 14.35 -11.19 -5.00
CA LEU A 144 13.07 -11.81 -5.32
C LEU A 144 13.20 -13.33 -5.46
N GLU A 145 14.19 -13.80 -6.21
CA GLU A 145 14.50 -15.24 -6.37
C GLU A 145 14.76 -15.91 -5.02
N GLY A 146 15.59 -15.31 -4.15
CA GLY A 146 15.87 -15.86 -2.82
C GLY A 146 14.65 -15.91 -1.89
N VAL A 147 13.76 -14.91 -1.97
CA VAL A 147 12.50 -14.95 -1.19
C VAL A 147 11.53 -15.98 -1.76
N LEU A 148 11.46 -16.15 -3.08
CA LEU A 148 10.66 -17.20 -3.71
C LEU A 148 11.15 -18.60 -3.32
N ASP A 149 12.46 -18.84 -3.26
CA ASP A 149 13.04 -20.11 -2.79
C ASP A 149 12.72 -20.38 -1.32
N THR A 150 12.73 -19.34 -0.49
CA THR A 150 12.37 -19.43 0.93
C THR A 150 10.90 -19.82 1.09
N LEU A 151 10.01 -19.17 0.34
CA LEU A 151 8.58 -19.51 0.31
C LEU A 151 8.34 -20.92 -0.23
N ALA A 152 9.02 -21.30 -1.32
CA ALA A 152 8.94 -22.63 -1.89
C ALA A 152 9.32 -23.71 -0.87
N THR A 153 10.41 -23.49 -0.14
CA THR A 153 10.85 -24.38 0.94
C THR A 153 9.79 -24.48 2.03
N TYR A 154 9.24 -23.35 2.50
CA TYR A 154 8.16 -23.34 3.50
C TYR A 154 6.94 -24.14 3.02
N PHE A 155 6.45 -23.88 1.81
CA PHE A 155 5.27 -24.57 1.28
C PHE A 155 5.53 -26.08 1.13
N LEU A 156 6.69 -26.48 0.61
CA LEU A 156 7.07 -27.89 0.47
C LEU A 156 7.18 -28.61 1.83
N GLN A 157 7.79 -27.98 2.83
CA GLN A 157 7.89 -28.53 4.19
C GLN A 157 6.52 -28.72 4.85
N ASN A 158 5.53 -27.90 4.50
CA ASN A 158 4.15 -28.01 4.97
C ASN A 158 3.27 -28.89 4.05
N GLY A 159 3.86 -29.65 3.14
CA GLY A 159 3.14 -30.56 2.24
C GLY A 159 2.30 -29.87 1.17
N MET A 160 2.56 -28.60 0.89
CA MET A 160 1.90 -27.80 -0.14
C MET A 160 2.75 -27.77 -1.42
N LYS A 161 2.10 -27.70 -2.59
CA LYS A 161 2.76 -27.63 -3.90
C LYS A 161 2.53 -26.25 -4.51
N ILE A 162 3.60 -25.60 -4.95
CA ILE A 162 3.51 -24.35 -5.73
C ILE A 162 3.25 -24.68 -7.19
N ASN A 163 2.34 -23.93 -7.82
CA ASN A 163 2.07 -24.03 -9.24
C ASN A 163 2.88 -22.97 -10.01
N ALA A 164 4.08 -23.34 -10.45
CA ALA A 164 4.97 -22.45 -11.19
C ALA A 164 4.35 -21.91 -12.49
N ALA A 165 3.45 -22.66 -13.12
CA ALA A 165 2.79 -22.24 -14.36
C ALA A 165 1.82 -21.06 -14.17
N LYS A 166 1.42 -20.77 -12.93
CA LYS A 166 0.58 -19.63 -12.57
C LYS A 166 1.37 -18.46 -11.97
N THR A 167 2.69 -18.60 -11.84
CA THR A 167 3.51 -17.54 -11.25
C THR A 167 3.77 -16.47 -12.30
N GLU A 168 3.18 -15.29 -12.11
CA GLU A 168 3.38 -14.13 -12.98
C GLU A 168 4.38 -13.17 -12.32
N MET A 169 5.34 -12.67 -13.10
CA MET A 169 6.31 -11.66 -12.67
C MET A 169 6.00 -10.33 -13.33
N MET A 170 5.71 -9.30 -12.52
CA MET A 170 5.45 -7.95 -13.01
C MET A 170 6.55 -6.99 -12.56
N LEU A 171 7.22 -6.35 -13.53
CA LEU A 171 8.16 -5.27 -13.27
C LEU A 171 7.43 -3.92 -13.34
N SER A 172 7.15 -3.33 -12.18
CA SER A 172 6.56 -1.98 -12.13
C SER A 172 7.64 -0.92 -11.97
N VAL A 173 7.88 -0.16 -13.04
CA VAL A 173 8.72 1.06 -12.98
C VAL A 173 7.77 2.27 -12.85
N PRO A 174 7.59 2.85 -11.65
CA PRO A 174 6.60 3.89 -11.41
C PRO A 174 6.82 5.16 -12.25
N LEU A 175 8.05 5.36 -12.75
CA LEU A 175 8.39 6.47 -13.63
C LEU A 175 7.69 6.38 -14.99
N LEU A 176 7.58 5.17 -15.56
CA LEU A 176 6.90 4.94 -16.83
C LEU A 176 5.41 5.24 -16.67
N LEU A 177 4.78 4.74 -15.60
CA LEU A 177 3.36 5.00 -15.31
C LEU A 177 3.08 6.49 -15.13
N ARG A 178 3.95 7.21 -14.40
CA ARG A 178 3.83 8.67 -14.23
C ARG A 178 3.97 9.41 -15.56
N LEU A 179 4.91 9.00 -16.42
CA LEU A 179 5.08 9.58 -17.75
C LEU A 179 3.86 9.30 -18.65
N LEU A 180 3.35 8.07 -18.62
CA LEU A 180 2.19 7.65 -19.40
C LEU A 180 0.92 8.39 -18.94
N LEU A 181 0.75 8.56 -17.63
CA LEU A 181 -0.35 9.34 -17.06
C LEU A 181 -0.25 10.83 -17.45
N ARG A 182 0.95 11.41 -17.40
CA ARG A 182 1.19 12.79 -17.85
C ARG A 182 0.91 12.95 -19.35
N LEU A 183 1.34 11.99 -20.16
CA LEU A 183 1.08 11.98 -21.60
C LEU A 183 -0.41 11.87 -21.89
N LEU A 184 -1.12 10.97 -21.21
CA LEU A 184 -2.56 10.81 -21.35
C LEU A 184 -3.32 12.09 -20.98
N LEU A 185 -2.94 12.74 -19.86
CA LEU A 185 -3.52 14.01 -19.45
C LEU A 185 -3.28 15.12 -20.49
N LEU A 186 -2.08 15.17 -21.06
CA LEU A 186 -1.72 16.14 -22.09
C LEU A 186 -2.52 15.92 -23.38
N LEU A 187 -2.74 14.67 -23.78
CA LEU A 187 -3.59 14.32 -24.93
C LEU A 187 -5.06 14.70 -24.70
N LEU A 188 -5.57 14.51 -23.47
CA LEU A 188 -6.94 14.92 -23.10
C LEU A 188 -7.10 16.45 -23.13
N LEU A 189 -6.13 17.19 -22.59
CA LEU A 189 -6.12 18.66 -22.64
C LEU A 189 -6.04 19.18 -24.06
N LEU A 190 -5.21 18.58 -24.92
CA LEU A 190 -5.11 18.95 -26.33
C LEU A 190 -6.43 18.71 -27.06
N ARG A 191 -7.09 17.57 -26.81
CA ARG A 191 -8.41 17.26 -27.39
C ARG A 191 -9.47 18.27 -26.95
N LEU A 192 -9.49 18.64 -25.68
CA LEU A 192 -10.41 19.65 -25.14
C LEU A 192 -10.16 21.03 -25.77
N LEU A 193 -8.89 21.44 -25.87
CA LEU A 193 -8.51 22.70 -26.50
C LEU A 193 -8.96 22.76 -27.96
N LEU A 194 -8.79 21.67 -28.71
CA LEU A 194 -9.21 21.58 -30.10
C LEU A 194 -10.74 21.68 -30.25
N LEU A 195 -11.50 21.05 -29.34
CA LEU A 195 -12.96 21.19 -29.29
C LEU A 195 -13.41 22.62 -28.98
N LEU A 196 -12.74 23.30 -28.04
CA LEU A 196 -13.02 24.70 -27.71
C LEU A 196 -12.73 25.63 -28.90
N LEU A 197 -11.62 25.41 -29.60
CA LEU A 197 -11.24 26.19 -30.78
C LEU A 197 -12.24 25.97 -31.94
N LEU A 198 -12.70 24.73 -32.13
CA LEU A 198 -13.75 24.40 -33.10
C LEU A 198 -15.07 25.12 -32.76
N LEU A 199 -15.47 25.11 -31.49
CA LEU A 199 -16.69 25.79 -31.03
C LEU A 199 -16.61 27.30 -31.21
N LEU A 200 -15.45 27.90 -30.91
CA LEU A 200 -15.19 29.32 -31.16
C LEU A 200 -15.30 29.66 -32.66
N LEU A 201 -14.71 28.81 -33.53
CA LEU A 201 -14.79 28.98 -34.98
C LEU A 201 -16.25 28.94 -35.47
N LEU A 202 -17.04 27.98 -35.00
CA LEU A 202 -18.47 27.87 -35.35
C LEU A 202 -19.26 29.10 -34.89
N LEU A 203 -18.96 29.63 -33.70
CA LEU A 203 -19.59 30.85 -33.19
C LEU A 203 -19.24 32.07 -34.05
N LEU A 204 -17.98 32.20 -34.46
CA LEU A 204 -17.54 33.27 -35.37
C LEU A 204 -18.22 33.18 -36.73
N LEU A 205 -18.32 31.97 -37.30
CA LEU A 205 -19.03 31.74 -38.56
C LEU A 205 -20.52 32.12 -38.44
N ARG A 206 -21.17 31.76 -37.33
CA ARG A 206 -22.57 32.12 -37.06
C ARG A 206 -22.76 33.63 -36.93
N LEU A 207 -21.85 34.32 -36.23
CA LEU A 207 -21.87 35.78 -36.11
C LEU A 207 -21.63 36.48 -37.46
N LEU A 208 -20.71 35.95 -38.27
CA LEU A 208 -20.46 36.45 -39.62
C LEU A 208 -21.71 36.30 -40.50
N TRP A 209 -22.36 35.14 -40.44
CA TRP A 209 -23.60 34.88 -41.18
C TRP A 209 -24.73 35.83 -40.75
N LEU A 210 -24.92 36.05 -39.44
CA LEU A 210 -25.89 37.03 -38.91
C LEU A 210 -25.59 38.45 -39.39
N ARG A 211 -24.31 38.86 -39.41
CA ARG A 211 -23.89 40.17 -39.94
C ARG A 211 -24.21 40.32 -41.43
N LEU A 212 -24.02 39.26 -42.22
CA LEU A 212 -24.37 39.26 -43.65
C LEU A 212 -25.89 39.37 -43.85
N LEU A 213 -26.67 38.65 -43.06
CA LEU A 213 -28.14 38.69 -43.12
C LEU A 213 -28.69 40.07 -42.75
N LEU A 214 -28.17 40.69 -41.69
CA LEU A 214 -28.52 42.07 -41.31
C LEU A 214 -28.16 43.09 -42.40
N ARG A 215 -27.02 42.92 -43.09
CA ARG A 215 -26.65 43.79 -44.22
C ARG A 215 -27.61 43.64 -45.40
N GLN A 216 -28.10 42.43 -45.67
CA GLN A 216 -29.07 42.19 -46.75
C GLN A 216 -30.43 42.81 -46.44
N THR A 217 -30.93 42.66 -45.21
CA THR A 217 -32.22 43.24 -44.81
C THR A 217 -32.19 44.77 -44.80
N TRP A 218 -31.07 45.38 -44.39
CA TRP A 218 -30.91 46.84 -44.38
C TRP A 218 -30.92 47.43 -45.80
N ARG A 219 -30.28 46.76 -46.77
CA ARG A 219 -30.33 47.17 -48.19
C ARG A 219 -31.74 47.04 -48.79
N ALA A 220 -32.51 46.04 -48.38
CA ALA A 220 -33.88 45.84 -48.85
C ALA A 220 -34.87 46.90 -48.32
N ALA A 221 -34.62 47.46 -47.13
CA ALA A 221 -35.50 48.42 -46.50
C ALA A 221 -35.48 49.84 -47.13
N GLY A 222 -34.63 50.09 -48.14
CA GLY A 222 -34.67 51.35 -48.91
C GLY A 222 -34.33 52.62 -48.14
N VAL A 223 -33.78 52.51 -46.93
CA VAL A 223 -33.28 53.66 -46.16
C VAL A 223 -32.01 54.15 -46.85
N ARG A 224 -32.15 55.24 -47.62
CA ARG A 224 -31.02 55.99 -48.18
C ARG A 224 -30.43 56.93 -47.13
#